data_AF-A0A961XWS9-F1
#
_entry.id   AF-A0A961XWS9-F1
#
_cell.length_a   1.000
_cell.length_b   1.000
_cell.length_c   1.000
_cell.angle_alpha   90.00
_cell.angle_beta   90.00
_cell.angle_gamma   90.00
#
_symmetry.space_group_name_H-M   'P 1'
#
loop_
_entity.id
_entity.type
_entity.pdbx_description
1 polymer ?
#
loop_
_entity_poly.entity_id
_entity_poly.type
_entity_poly.pdbx_seq_one_letter_code
_entity_poly.pdbx_strand_id
1 'polypeptide(L)'
;NAVDAQAANETQMARWGAIMGGCNMLIHAAGWIEGGLAVSLEKMIVDIEVLQMVAELCKPVPDDDAAIGLDAIAEVQPGGHFFSAAHTMSRYRTAFYEPLVADWSNFGNWTAAGSQTASDRATAIWREIVEGFTPPAEVAARKGVLDDYIAKRTEAGGAAPVS
;
A
#
# COMPACT_ATOMS: atom_id res chain seq x y z
N ASN A 1 -8.55 -18.97 -5.39
CA ASN A 1 -7.40 -18.22 -4.85
C ASN A 1 -7.92 -17.24 -3.79
N ALA A 2 -7.32 -17.23 -2.59
CA ALA A 2 -7.72 -16.37 -1.46
C ALA A 2 -6.60 -15.38 -1.11
N VAL A 3 -6.85 -14.43 -0.20
CA VAL A 3 -5.78 -13.53 0.28
C VAL A 3 -4.88 -14.29 1.24
N ASP A 4 -3.96 -15.06 0.67
CA ASP A 4 -3.08 -15.98 1.36
C ASP A 4 -1.62 -15.85 0.87
N ALA A 5 -0.76 -16.74 1.35
CA ALA A 5 0.65 -16.76 0.98
C ALA A 5 0.87 -16.98 -0.53
N GLN A 6 0.00 -17.73 -1.22
CA GLN A 6 0.12 -17.95 -2.65
C GLN A 6 -0.16 -16.64 -3.40
N ALA A 7 -1.31 -16.01 -3.12
CA ALA A 7 -1.68 -14.75 -3.77
C ALA A 7 -0.65 -13.64 -3.49
N ALA A 8 -0.10 -13.59 -2.27
CA ALA A 8 0.96 -12.66 -1.90
C ALA A 8 2.24 -12.92 -2.69
N ASN A 9 2.72 -14.18 -2.76
CA ASN A 9 3.96 -14.53 -3.46
C ASN A 9 3.86 -14.30 -4.96
N GLU A 10 2.78 -14.76 -5.61
CA GLU A 10 2.57 -14.60 -7.05
C GLU A 10 2.55 -13.12 -7.44
N THR A 11 1.81 -12.30 -6.69
CA THR A 11 1.69 -10.87 -7.00
C THR A 11 2.99 -10.12 -6.74
N GLN A 12 3.68 -10.42 -5.63
CA GLN A 12 4.98 -9.80 -5.33
C GLN A 12 6.03 -10.14 -6.39
N MET A 13 6.14 -11.41 -6.80
CA MET A 13 7.12 -11.82 -7.81
C MET A 13 6.81 -11.22 -9.18
N ALA A 14 5.54 -11.23 -9.61
CA ALA A 14 5.12 -10.62 -10.86
C ALA A 14 5.40 -9.11 -10.87
N ARG A 15 5.06 -8.42 -9.78
CA ARG A 15 5.34 -6.99 -9.60
C ARG A 15 6.83 -6.68 -9.63
N TRP A 16 7.64 -7.45 -8.90
CA TRP A 16 9.09 -7.27 -8.87
C TRP A 16 9.71 -7.45 -10.26
N GLY A 17 9.31 -8.49 -10.99
CA GLY A 17 9.74 -8.71 -12.37
C GLY A 17 9.38 -7.54 -13.29
N ALA A 18 8.16 -7.00 -13.17
CA ALA A 18 7.73 -5.85 -13.96
C ALA A 18 8.55 -4.58 -13.64
N ILE A 19 8.73 -4.27 -12.35
CA ILE A 19 9.49 -3.08 -11.91
C ILE A 19 10.95 -3.18 -12.36
N MET A 20 11.61 -4.30 -12.11
CA MET A 20 13.00 -4.52 -12.51
C MET A 20 13.15 -4.55 -14.04
N GLY A 21 12.10 -4.90 -14.78
CA GLY A 21 12.03 -4.81 -16.23
C GLY A 21 11.81 -3.40 -16.79
N GLY A 22 11.75 -2.36 -15.94
CA GLY A 22 11.55 -0.97 -16.37
C GLY A 22 10.12 -0.64 -16.78
N CYS A 23 9.14 -1.37 -16.26
CA CYS A 23 7.72 -1.13 -16.53
C CYS A 23 7.31 0.30 -16.19
N ASN A 24 6.76 1.04 -17.16
CA ASN A 24 6.24 2.40 -16.94
C ASN A 24 4.79 2.41 -16.43
N MET A 25 4.02 1.36 -16.68
CA MET A 25 2.62 1.26 -16.32
C MET A 25 2.28 -0.16 -15.91
N LEU A 26 2.07 -0.37 -14.61
CA LEU A 26 1.66 -1.66 -14.05
C LEU A 26 0.13 -1.70 -13.93
N ILE A 27 -0.52 -2.31 -14.93
CA ILE A 27 -1.95 -2.58 -14.88
C ILE A 27 -2.18 -3.76 -13.92
N HIS A 28 -3.30 -3.76 -13.19
CA HIS A 28 -3.66 -4.80 -12.22
C HIS A 28 -2.70 -4.90 -11.03
N ALA A 29 -2.07 -3.77 -10.68
CA ALA A 29 -1.10 -3.68 -9.60
C ALA A 29 -1.65 -4.04 -8.20
N ALA A 30 -2.98 -3.98 -8.02
CA ALA A 30 -3.66 -4.26 -6.77
C ALA A 30 -5.03 -4.94 -6.95
N GLY A 31 -5.38 -5.82 -6.02
CA GLY A 31 -6.73 -6.38 -5.85
C GLY A 31 -7.05 -7.62 -6.70
N TRP A 32 -6.21 -7.93 -7.68
CA TRP A 32 -6.40 -9.05 -8.61
C TRP A 32 -6.27 -10.40 -7.92
N ILE A 33 -7.24 -11.29 -8.13
CA ILE A 33 -7.26 -12.66 -7.59
C ILE A 33 -7.91 -13.64 -8.58
N GLU A 34 -7.84 -14.95 -8.29
CA GLU A 34 -8.43 -16.02 -9.13
C GLU A 34 -7.98 -15.96 -10.60
N GLY A 35 -6.70 -15.64 -10.84
CA GLY A 35 -6.17 -15.51 -12.21
C GLY A 35 -6.84 -14.38 -13.03
N GLY A 36 -7.55 -13.45 -12.38
CA GLY A 36 -8.21 -12.30 -13.01
C GLY A 36 -9.72 -12.39 -13.08
N LEU A 37 -10.29 -13.46 -12.53
CA LEU A 37 -11.74 -13.65 -12.51
C LEU A 37 -12.42 -12.84 -11.40
N ALA A 38 -11.67 -12.32 -10.44
CA ALA A 38 -12.22 -11.56 -9.32
C ALA A 38 -11.28 -10.44 -8.84
N VAL A 39 -11.89 -9.50 -8.14
CA VAL A 39 -11.21 -8.45 -7.37
C VAL A 39 -11.57 -8.62 -5.90
N SER A 40 -10.58 -8.65 -5.03
CA SER A 40 -10.78 -8.63 -3.56
C SER A 40 -10.36 -7.29 -3.00
N LEU A 41 -11.19 -6.73 -2.12
CA LEU A 41 -10.90 -5.46 -1.43
C LEU A 41 -9.77 -5.64 -0.42
N GLU A 42 -9.73 -6.78 0.28
CA GLU A 42 -8.63 -7.14 1.16
C GLU A 42 -7.32 -7.25 0.39
N LYS A 43 -7.36 -7.94 -0.78
CA LYS A 43 -6.20 -8.07 -1.66
C LYS A 43 -5.73 -6.71 -2.18
N MET A 44 -6.67 -5.79 -2.44
CA MET A 44 -6.35 -4.44 -2.88
C MET A 44 -5.55 -3.69 -1.82
N ILE A 45 -5.97 -3.73 -0.55
CA ILE A 45 -5.23 -3.09 0.54
C ILE A 45 -3.86 -3.75 0.77
N VAL A 46 -3.79 -5.09 0.78
CA VAL A 46 -2.51 -5.82 0.92
C VAL A 46 -1.55 -5.47 -0.22
N ASP A 47 -2.05 -5.37 -1.46
CA ASP A 47 -1.23 -4.99 -2.60
C ASP A 47 -0.79 -3.53 -2.55
N ILE A 48 -1.64 -2.63 -2.06
CA ILE A 48 -1.32 -1.21 -1.88
C ILE A 48 -0.17 -1.04 -0.90
N GLU A 49 -0.11 -1.80 0.20
CA GLU A 49 1.04 -1.78 1.11
C GLU A 49 2.35 -2.08 0.34
N VAL A 50 2.36 -3.13 -0.48
CA VAL A 50 3.57 -3.47 -1.25
C VAL A 50 3.87 -2.39 -2.31
N LEU A 51 2.86 -1.77 -2.91
CA LEU A 51 3.08 -0.65 -3.83
C LEU A 51 3.65 0.58 -3.13
N GLN A 52 3.25 0.86 -1.89
CA GLN A 52 3.87 1.89 -1.08
C GLN A 52 5.31 1.55 -0.75
N MET A 53 5.62 0.30 -0.38
CA MET A 53 7.01 -0.16 -0.18
C MET A 53 7.87 0.04 -1.44
N VAL A 54 7.32 -0.27 -2.61
CA VAL A 54 8.00 0.00 -3.90
C VAL A 54 8.22 1.51 -4.10
N ALA A 55 7.21 2.34 -3.82
CA ALA A 55 7.34 3.78 -3.93
C ALA A 55 8.42 4.34 -2.98
N GLU A 56 8.53 3.80 -1.77
CA GLU A 56 9.60 4.11 -0.83
C GLU A 56 10.98 3.71 -1.37
N LEU A 57 11.11 2.52 -1.99
CA LEU A 57 12.35 2.08 -2.62
C LEU A 57 12.76 2.94 -3.83
N CYS A 58 11.81 3.59 -4.50
CA CYS A 58 12.07 4.51 -5.60
C CYS A 58 12.54 5.90 -5.14
N LYS A 59 12.47 6.21 -3.84
CA LYS A 59 12.96 7.50 -3.34
C LYS A 59 14.49 7.57 -3.49
N PRO A 60 15.04 8.74 -3.86
CA PRO A 60 16.48 8.93 -3.87
C PRO A 60 17.07 8.64 -2.48
N VAL A 61 18.16 7.88 -2.44
CA VAL A 61 18.92 7.68 -1.21
C VAL A 61 19.64 9.00 -0.90
N PRO A 62 19.42 9.63 0.27
CA PRO A 62 20.14 10.84 0.62
C PRO A 62 21.63 10.53 0.81
N ASP A 63 22.48 11.46 0.39
CA ASP A 63 23.95 11.34 0.44
C ASP A 63 24.59 12.33 1.44
N ASP A 64 23.78 12.92 2.33
CA ASP A 64 24.24 13.83 3.37
C ASP A 64 24.91 13.11 4.57
N ASP A 65 25.64 13.87 5.39
CA ASP A 65 26.37 13.35 6.56
C ASP A 65 25.46 12.57 7.52
N ALA A 66 24.21 13.03 7.68
CA ALA A 66 23.25 12.34 8.52
C ALA A 66 22.87 10.99 7.89
N ALA A 67 22.67 10.88 6.58
CA ALA A 67 22.40 9.61 5.93
C ALA A 67 23.58 8.64 6.01
N ILE A 68 24.82 9.13 5.97
CA ILE A 68 26.02 8.31 6.17
C ILE A 68 26.12 7.83 7.63
N GLY A 69 25.80 8.68 8.60
CA GLY A 69 25.65 8.29 10.01
C GLY A 69 26.95 8.11 10.80
N LEU A 70 28.07 8.71 10.36
CA LEU A 70 29.37 8.59 11.03
C LEU A 70 29.36 9.14 12.46
N ASP A 71 28.62 10.23 12.71
CA ASP A 71 28.51 10.82 14.05
C ASP A 71 27.86 9.85 15.05
N ALA A 72 26.83 9.13 14.61
CA ALA A 72 26.18 8.12 15.44
C ALA A 72 27.16 6.98 15.79
N ILE A 73 27.97 6.54 14.81
CA ILE A 73 28.98 5.50 15.01
C ILE A 73 30.06 5.96 15.99
N ALA A 74 30.45 7.23 15.93
CA ALA A 74 31.42 7.81 16.88
C ALA A 74 30.83 7.97 18.30
N GLU A 75 29.53 8.25 18.41
CA GLU A 75 28.80 8.38 19.68
C GLU A 75 28.74 7.05 20.45
N VAL A 76 28.48 5.95 19.75
CA VAL A 76 28.21 4.64 20.37
C VAL A 76 29.49 3.80 20.49
N GLN A 77 29.86 3.43 21.72
CA GLN A 77 31.02 2.57 21.97
C GLN A 77 30.82 1.14 21.42
N PRO A 78 31.90 0.41 21.10
CA PRO A 78 31.82 -0.99 20.68
C PRO A 78 31.02 -1.86 21.66
N GLY A 79 30.04 -2.60 21.14
CA GLY A 79 29.12 -3.41 21.95
C GLY A 79 27.89 -2.65 22.50
N GLY A 80 27.76 -1.35 22.22
CA GLY A 80 26.58 -0.55 22.55
C GLY A 80 25.41 -0.72 21.57
N HIS A 81 24.38 0.11 21.74
CA HIS A 81 23.21 0.18 20.84
C HIS A 81 22.87 1.63 20.48
N PHE A 82 22.14 1.83 19.37
CA PHE A 82 21.82 3.15 18.84
C PHE A 82 20.46 3.72 19.30
N PHE A 83 19.67 2.99 20.10
CA PHE A 83 18.31 3.41 20.44
C PHE A 83 18.21 4.81 21.09
N SER A 84 19.23 5.22 21.85
CA SER A 84 19.30 6.53 22.50
C SER A 84 20.22 7.51 21.79
N ALA A 85 20.83 7.13 20.65
CA ALA A 85 21.73 8.00 19.92
C ALA A 85 20.99 9.24 19.42
N ALA A 86 21.64 10.40 19.41
CA ALA A 86 21.00 11.66 18.99
C ALA A 86 20.44 11.57 17.56
N HIS A 87 21.16 10.85 16.70
CA HIS A 87 20.75 10.54 15.33
C HIS A 87 19.44 9.75 15.26
N THR A 88 19.30 8.68 16.04
CA THR A 88 18.06 7.89 16.09
C THR A 88 16.92 8.70 16.68
N MET A 89 17.15 9.39 17.80
CA MET A 89 16.11 10.17 18.48
C MET A 89 15.54 11.30 17.63
N SER A 90 16.34 11.91 16.77
CA SER A 90 15.89 12.96 15.85
C SER A 90 15.14 12.45 14.62
N ARG A 91 15.26 11.15 14.26
CA ARG A 91 14.80 10.63 12.97
C ARG A 91 13.86 9.43 13.03
N TYR A 92 13.76 8.72 14.15
CA TYR A 92 13.06 7.43 14.24
C TYR A 92 11.60 7.47 13.76
N ARG A 93 10.94 8.63 13.86
CA ARG A 93 9.55 8.83 13.42
C ARG A 93 9.38 8.97 11.91
N THR A 94 10.43 9.30 11.19
CA THR A 94 10.35 9.65 9.75
C THR A 94 11.34 8.87 8.89
N ALA A 95 12.25 8.12 9.50
CA ALA A 95 13.30 7.38 8.78
C ALA A 95 12.80 6.06 8.17
N PHE A 96 11.65 5.55 8.60
CA PHE A 96 11.15 4.24 8.20
C PHE A 96 9.75 4.36 7.60
N TYR A 97 9.46 3.46 6.66
CA TYR A 97 8.11 3.25 6.16
C TYR A 97 7.21 2.70 7.27
N GLU A 98 6.05 3.32 7.45
CA GLU A 98 5.02 2.84 8.36
C GLU A 98 4.09 1.89 7.59
N PRO A 99 3.99 0.62 8.00
CA PRO A 99 3.18 -0.36 7.30
C PRO A 99 1.68 -0.03 7.38
N LEU A 100 0.96 -0.37 6.32
CA LEU A 100 -0.49 -0.23 6.26
C LEU A 100 -1.21 -1.46 6.86
N VAL A 101 -0.68 -2.67 6.63
CA VAL A 101 -1.28 -3.96 6.97
C VAL A 101 -0.33 -4.84 7.80
N ALA A 102 0.99 -4.72 7.63
CA ALA A 102 1.93 -5.58 8.36
C ALA A 102 1.85 -5.32 9.89
N ASP A 103 1.89 -6.41 10.66
CA ASP A 103 1.96 -6.36 12.13
C ASP A 103 3.33 -6.90 12.55
N TRP A 104 4.12 -6.05 13.20
CA TRP A 104 5.46 -6.37 13.71
C TRP A 104 5.48 -6.64 15.21
N SER A 105 4.30 -6.78 15.81
CA SER A 105 4.17 -7.23 17.19
C SER A 105 4.80 -8.62 17.35
N ASN A 106 5.44 -8.84 18.50
CA ASN A 106 5.84 -10.19 18.85
C ASN A 106 4.60 -11.11 18.99
N PHE A 107 4.82 -12.42 18.89
CA PHE A 107 3.73 -13.41 18.91
C PHE A 107 2.82 -13.30 20.14
N GLY A 108 3.36 -12.98 21.32
CA GLY A 108 2.58 -12.83 22.54
C GLY A 108 1.61 -11.65 22.46
N ASN A 109 2.10 -10.49 22.02
CA ASN A 109 1.28 -9.30 21.83
C ASN A 109 0.24 -9.48 20.71
N TRP A 110 0.65 -10.07 19.58
CA TRP A 110 -0.27 -10.38 18.48
C TRP A 110 -1.41 -11.32 18.93
N THR A 111 -1.07 -12.35 19.71
CA THR A 111 -2.06 -13.28 20.27
C THR A 111 -3.01 -12.56 21.23
N ALA A 112 -2.48 -11.74 22.13
CA ALA A 112 -3.27 -10.96 23.07
C ALA A 112 -4.19 -9.93 22.38
N ALA A 113 -3.78 -9.44 21.20
CA ALA A 113 -4.56 -8.54 20.35
C ALA A 113 -5.58 -9.28 19.45
N GLY A 114 -5.78 -10.58 19.63
CA GLY A 114 -6.81 -11.36 18.93
C GLY A 114 -6.34 -12.09 17.68
N SER A 115 -5.02 -12.22 17.48
CA SER A 115 -4.44 -13.06 16.43
C SER A 115 -4.91 -12.72 15.01
N GLN A 116 -5.08 -11.42 14.73
CA GLN A 116 -5.62 -10.96 13.45
C GLN A 116 -4.69 -11.35 12.28
N THR A 117 -5.29 -11.85 11.20
CA THR A 117 -4.57 -12.09 9.95
C THR A 117 -4.37 -10.78 9.18
N ALA A 118 -3.52 -10.80 8.14
CA ALA A 118 -3.38 -9.66 7.24
C ALA A 118 -4.71 -9.29 6.57
N SER A 119 -5.52 -10.30 6.22
CA SER A 119 -6.84 -10.12 5.61
C SER A 119 -7.84 -9.45 6.56
N ASP A 120 -7.81 -9.80 7.85
CA ASP A 120 -8.67 -9.16 8.85
C ASP A 120 -8.35 -7.67 9.01
N ARG A 121 -7.06 -7.34 9.10
CA ARG A 121 -6.60 -5.93 9.17
C ARG A 121 -6.92 -5.17 7.89
N ALA A 122 -6.65 -5.76 6.73
CA ALA A 122 -7.02 -5.19 5.43
C ALA A 122 -8.53 -4.94 5.30
N THR A 123 -9.36 -5.82 5.89
CA THR A 123 -10.82 -5.66 5.91
C THR A 123 -11.26 -4.40 6.64
N ALA A 124 -10.69 -4.15 7.82
CA ALA A 124 -10.99 -2.95 8.59
C ALA A 124 -10.62 -1.68 7.80
N ILE A 125 -9.45 -1.67 7.16
CA ILE A 125 -8.93 -0.53 6.42
C ILE A 125 -9.81 -0.19 5.20
N TRP A 126 -10.15 -1.16 4.35
CA TRP A 126 -10.96 -0.83 3.17
C TRP A 126 -12.36 -0.35 3.57
N ARG A 127 -12.94 -0.90 4.65
CA ARG A 127 -14.26 -0.46 5.15
C ARG A 127 -14.21 0.98 5.61
N GLU A 128 -13.20 1.34 6.41
CA GLU A 128 -13.00 2.71 6.88
C GLU A 128 -12.85 3.68 5.70
N ILE A 129 -12.06 3.31 4.68
CA ILE A 129 -11.88 4.14 3.48
C ILE A 129 -13.20 4.36 2.74
N VAL A 130 -14.01 3.31 2.57
CA VAL A 130 -15.31 3.39 1.87
C VAL A 130 -16.32 4.19 2.68
N GLU A 131 -16.40 3.97 3.99
CA GLU A 131 -17.32 4.68 4.89
C GLU A 131 -16.96 6.16 5.03
N GLY A 132 -15.67 6.49 5.02
CA GLY A 132 -15.16 7.86 5.12
C GLY A 132 -15.03 8.60 3.77
N PHE A 133 -15.33 7.95 2.64
CA PHE A 133 -15.08 8.53 1.33
C PHE A 133 -15.97 9.75 1.05
N THR A 134 -15.34 10.89 0.74
CA THR A 134 -16.01 12.07 0.18
C THR A 134 -15.45 12.34 -1.21
N PRO A 135 -16.27 12.40 -2.27
CA PRO A 135 -15.80 12.73 -3.61
C PRO A 135 -15.11 14.10 -3.67
N PRO A 136 -14.08 14.30 -4.51
CA PRO A 136 -13.50 15.61 -4.75
C PRO A 136 -14.56 16.63 -5.20
N ALA A 137 -14.45 17.88 -4.74
CA ALA A 137 -15.45 18.92 -4.99
C ALA A 137 -15.67 19.19 -6.49
N GLU A 138 -14.62 19.03 -7.30
CA GLU A 138 -14.62 19.23 -8.74
C GLU A 138 -15.52 18.23 -9.49
N VAL A 139 -15.83 17.08 -8.88
CA VAL A 139 -16.71 16.06 -9.49
C VAL A 139 -18.13 16.59 -9.65
N ALA A 140 -18.62 17.39 -8.70
CA ALA A 140 -19.98 17.93 -8.74
C ALA A 140 -20.21 18.82 -9.99
N ALA A 141 -19.19 19.59 -10.40
CA ALA A 141 -19.27 20.49 -11.54
C ALA A 141 -19.33 19.76 -12.90
N ARG A 142 -18.83 18.52 -12.98
CA ARG A 142 -18.74 17.74 -14.23
C ARG A 142 -19.78 16.64 -14.34
N LYS A 143 -20.39 16.26 -13.21
CA LYS A 143 -21.36 15.17 -13.13
C LYS A 143 -22.51 15.31 -14.13
N GLY A 144 -23.15 16.49 -14.19
CA GLY A 144 -24.31 16.71 -15.07
C GLY A 144 -24.01 16.52 -16.56
N VAL A 145 -22.82 16.90 -17.02
CA VAL A 145 -22.41 16.73 -18.43
C VAL A 145 -22.27 15.25 -18.79
N LEU A 146 -21.70 14.45 -17.88
CA LEU A 146 -21.56 13.01 -18.08
C LEU A 146 -22.90 12.29 -18.00
N ASP A 147 -23.77 12.69 -17.08
CA ASP A 147 -25.11 12.09 -16.91
C ASP A 147 -25.94 12.25 -18.20
N ASP A 148 -25.97 13.46 -18.79
CA ASP A 148 -26.66 13.73 -20.06
C ASP A 148 -26.10 12.91 -21.23
N TYR A 149 -24.77 12.77 -21.31
CA TYR A 149 -24.12 11.97 -22.34
C TYR A 149 -24.47 10.48 -22.17
N ILE A 150 -24.40 9.94 -20.95
CA ILE A 150 -24.76 8.56 -20.64
C ILE A 150 -26.21 8.30 -21.04
N ALA A 151 -27.15 9.15 -20.64
CA ALA A 151 -28.57 9.01 -20.97
C ALA A 151 -28.80 8.91 -22.49
N LYS A 152 -28.23 9.84 -23.27
CA LYS A 152 -28.33 9.82 -24.74
C LYS A 152 -27.76 8.55 -25.35
N ARG A 153 -26.64 8.05 -24.83
CA ARG A 153 -26.00 6.82 -25.35
C ARG A 153 -26.78 5.56 -24.97
N THR A 154 -27.37 5.53 -23.78
CA THR A 154 -28.27 4.45 -23.35
C THR A 154 -29.53 4.41 -24.21
N GLU A 155 -30.17 5.55 -24.46
CA GLU A 155 -31.35 5.65 -25.35
C GLU A 155 -31.06 5.21 -26.79
N ALA A 156 -29.86 5.50 -27.29
CA ALA A 156 -29.41 5.08 -28.62
C ALA A 156 -29.12 3.56 -28.74
N GLY A 157 -29.42 2.77 -27.72
CA GLY A 157 -29.17 1.32 -27.70
C GLY A 157 -27.72 0.96 -27.33
N GLY A 158 -26.98 1.88 -26.73
CA GLY A 158 -25.68 1.57 -26.14
C GLY A 158 -25.80 0.52 -25.04
N ALA A 159 -24.75 -0.30 -24.88
CA ALA A 159 -24.73 -1.31 -23.83
C ALA A 159 -25.02 -0.67 -22.47
N ALA A 160 -25.91 -1.30 -21.68
CA ALA A 160 -26.13 -0.91 -20.31
C ALA A 160 -24.80 -0.94 -19.54
N PRO A 161 -24.58 -0.07 -18.54
CA PRO A 161 -23.43 -0.20 -17.67
C PRO A 161 -23.43 -1.61 -17.09
N VAL A 162 -22.38 -2.38 -17.40
CA VAL A 162 -22.15 -3.67 -16.76
C VAL A 162 -21.86 -3.38 -15.30
N SER A 163 -22.77 -3.86 -14.43
CA SER A 163 -22.66 -3.80 -12.97
C SER A 163 -21.48 -4.60 -12.46
#